data_AF-A0A927DE85-F1
#
_entry.id   AF-A0A927DE85-F1
#
_cell.length_a   1.000
_cell.length_b   1.000
_cell.length_c   1.000
_cell.angle_alpha   90.00
_cell.angle_beta   90.00
_cell.angle_gamma   90.00
#
_symmetry.space_group_name_H-M   'P 1'
#
loop_
_entity.id
_entity.type
_entity.pdbx_description
1 polymer ?
#
loop_
_entity_poly.entity_id
_entity_poly.type
_entity_poly.pdbx_seq_one_letter_code
_entity_poly.pdbx_strand_id
1 'polypeptide(L)'
;MSRTQRTAAGQHGQFDFAHQRLVMTIPQALMTHRARDNVPSALWDEGISAFQSNYRYSGASQRTREGSTERDNYLMLKSGVNVGASAPARQQ
;
A
#
# COMPACT_ATOMS: atom_id res chain seq x y z
N MET A 1 -34.97 -6.13 -33.69
CA MET A 1 -34.30 -6.10 -32.38
C MET A 1 -32.94 -5.46 -32.56
N SER A 2 -32.81 -4.15 -32.35
CA SER A 2 -31.58 -3.41 -32.63
C SER A 2 -30.87 -3.08 -31.33
N ARG A 3 -29.66 -3.62 -31.19
CA ARG A 3 -28.75 -3.46 -30.07
C ARG A 3 -28.40 -1.98 -29.89
N THR A 4 -28.76 -1.40 -28.76
CA THR A 4 -28.39 -0.04 -28.36
C THR A 4 -26.87 0.09 -28.31
N GLN A 5 -26.27 0.71 -29.32
CA GLN A 5 -24.89 1.20 -29.23
C GLN A 5 -24.90 2.38 -28.25
N ARG A 6 -24.28 2.19 -27.08
CA ARG A 6 -24.07 3.24 -26.10
C ARG A 6 -22.90 4.11 -26.59
N THR A 7 -23.16 5.02 -27.52
CA THR A 7 -22.20 6.02 -27.97
C THR A 7 -21.98 7.04 -26.84
N ALA A 8 -20.78 7.08 -26.29
CA ALA A 8 -20.36 8.14 -25.38
C ALA A 8 -20.13 9.43 -26.18
N ALA A 9 -21.21 10.19 -26.45
CA ALA A 9 -21.15 11.51 -27.07
C ALA A 9 -20.71 12.56 -26.03
N GLY A 10 -19.75 13.44 -26.39
CA GLY A 10 -19.36 14.59 -25.54
C GLY A 10 -17.90 15.05 -25.65
N GLN A 11 -17.03 14.33 -26.36
CA GLN A 11 -15.63 14.73 -26.56
C GLN A 11 -15.55 15.93 -27.53
N HIS A 12 -15.09 17.09 -27.07
CA HIS A 12 -14.89 18.27 -27.91
C HIS A 12 -13.72 19.11 -27.40
N GLY A 13 -13.06 19.84 -28.31
CA GLY A 13 -11.98 20.77 -27.98
C GLY A 13 -12.10 22.06 -28.77
N GLN A 14 -11.78 23.19 -28.14
CA GLN A 14 -11.76 24.52 -28.75
C GLN A 14 -10.43 25.19 -28.45
N PHE A 15 -9.80 25.76 -29.48
CA PHE A 15 -8.57 26.53 -29.35
C PHE A 15 -8.87 28.02 -29.38
N ASP A 16 -8.42 28.73 -28.34
CA ASP A 16 -8.49 30.18 -28.23
C ASP A 16 -7.12 30.76 -28.62
N PHE A 17 -7.04 31.28 -29.85
CA PHE A 17 -5.81 31.83 -30.42
C PHE A 17 -5.34 33.12 -29.72
N ALA A 18 -6.28 33.93 -29.23
CA ALA A 18 -5.96 35.20 -28.57
C ALA A 18 -5.23 34.97 -27.23
N HIS A 19 -5.52 33.85 -26.55
CA HIS A 19 -4.94 33.49 -25.26
C HIS A 19 -4.04 32.23 -25.29
N GLN A 20 -3.78 31.66 -26.47
CA GLN A 20 -3.01 30.42 -26.65
C GLN A 20 -3.49 29.27 -25.75
N ARG A 21 -4.81 29.12 -25.61
CA ARG A 21 -5.42 28.15 -24.68
C ARG A 21 -6.22 27.09 -25.43
N LEU A 22 -5.92 25.82 -25.17
CA LEU A 22 -6.74 24.69 -25.60
C LEU A 22 -7.67 24.27 -24.46
N VAL A 23 -8.98 24.32 -24.71
CA VAL A 23 -10.01 23.82 -23.79
C VAL A 23 -10.53 22.50 -24.36
N MET A 24 -10.49 21.42 -23.56
CA MET A 24 -10.94 20.09 -23.98
C MET A 24 -11.90 19.50 -22.93
N THR A 25 -13.01 18.93 -23.40
CA THR A 25 -14.02 18.28 -22.56
C THR A 25 -14.00 16.78 -22.82
N ILE A 26 -13.70 15.99 -21.78
CA ILE A 26 -13.62 14.52 -21.84
C ILE A 26 -14.61 13.91 -20.84
N PRO A 27 -15.66 13.20 -21.30
CA PRO A 27 -16.52 12.40 -20.42
C PRO A 27 -15.73 11.45 -19.49
N GLN A 28 -16.06 11.47 -18.20
CA GLN A 28 -15.43 10.63 -17.17
C GLN A 28 -15.53 9.12 -17.46
N ALA A 29 -16.59 8.68 -18.16
CA ALA A 29 -16.77 7.29 -18.56
C ALA A 29 -15.71 6.77 -19.55
N LEU A 30 -14.95 7.68 -20.18
CA LEU A 30 -13.86 7.35 -21.10
C LEU A 30 -12.47 7.45 -20.44
N MET A 31 -12.41 7.87 -19.18
CA MET A 31 -11.16 7.92 -18.41
C MET A 31 -10.96 6.60 -17.65
N THR A 32 -9.69 6.18 -17.50
CA THR A 32 -9.37 5.07 -16.61
C THR A 32 -9.69 5.46 -15.17
N HIS A 33 -10.65 4.76 -14.58
CA HIS A 33 -11.03 5.00 -13.19
C HIS A 33 -9.90 4.53 -12.28
N ARG A 34 -9.14 5.47 -11.72
CA ARG A 34 -8.23 5.19 -10.61
C ARG A 34 -9.01 5.37 -9.32
N ALA A 35 -8.95 4.39 -8.42
CA ALA A 35 -9.45 4.58 -7.07
C ALA A 35 -8.81 5.84 -6.47
N ARG A 36 -9.56 6.54 -5.61
CA ARG A 36 -8.98 7.63 -4.81
C ARG A 36 -7.79 7.05 -4.04
N ASP A 37 -6.69 7.77 -4.01
CA ASP A 37 -5.42 7.37 -3.37
C ASP A 37 -4.68 6.20 -4.05
N ASN A 38 -4.99 5.92 -5.33
CA ASN A 38 -4.21 4.94 -6.10
C ASN A 38 -2.80 5.47 -6.41
N VAL A 39 -1.77 4.83 -5.85
CA VAL A 39 -0.35 5.10 -6.14
C VAL A 39 0.12 4.14 -7.23
N PRO A 40 0.65 4.63 -8.37
CA PRO A 40 1.24 3.78 -9.40
C PRO A 40 2.26 2.79 -8.83
N SER A 41 2.17 1.52 -9.20
CA SER A 41 3.07 0.45 -8.71
C SER A 41 4.54 0.72 -9.05
N ALA A 42 4.81 1.44 -10.14
CA ALA A 42 6.16 1.86 -10.52
C ALA A 42 6.82 2.85 -9.54
N LEU A 43 6.05 3.46 -8.63
CA LEU A 43 6.57 4.36 -7.59
C LEU A 43 6.78 3.66 -6.24
N TRP A 44 6.48 2.36 -6.15
CA TRP A 44 6.66 1.63 -4.90
C TRP A 44 8.13 1.30 -4.71
N ASP A 45 8.68 1.64 -3.54
CA ASP A 45 10.00 1.18 -3.15
C ASP A 45 9.90 -0.26 -2.66
N GLU A 46 10.66 -1.09 -3.34
CA GLU A 46 10.79 -2.52 -3.14
C GLU A 46 11.61 -2.81 -1.85
N GLY A 47 12.39 -1.84 -1.39
CA GLY A 47 13.25 -1.94 -0.22
C GLY A 47 14.56 -2.67 -0.51
N ILE A 48 15.35 -2.89 0.54
CA ILE A 48 16.64 -3.58 0.44
C ILE A 48 16.54 -5.00 0.98
N SER A 49 17.38 -5.90 0.47
CA SER A 49 17.54 -7.23 1.08
C SER A 49 18.24 -7.10 2.42
N ALA A 50 17.63 -7.65 3.47
CA ALA A 50 18.13 -7.53 4.82
C ALA A 50 17.85 -8.78 5.66
N PHE A 51 18.78 -9.06 6.56
CA PHE A 51 18.56 -9.97 7.69
C PHE A 51 18.12 -9.16 8.91
N GLN A 52 17.12 -9.64 9.62
CA GLN A 52 16.59 -9.03 10.84
C GLN A 52 16.58 -10.03 12.00
N SER A 53 16.90 -9.54 13.20
CA SER A 53 16.81 -10.31 14.44
C SER A 53 16.22 -9.45 15.54
N ASN A 54 15.15 -9.94 16.16
CA ASN A 54 14.44 -9.26 17.24
C ASN A 54 14.53 -10.12 18.50
N TYR A 55 14.93 -9.53 19.62
CA TYR A 55 14.97 -10.21 20.91
C TYR A 55 14.03 -9.53 21.90
N ARG A 56 13.43 -10.33 22.78
CA ARG A 56 12.66 -9.84 23.93
C ARG A 56 13.01 -10.69 25.15
N TYR A 57 13.49 -10.02 26.19
CA TYR A 57 13.73 -10.63 27.49
C TYR A 57 12.67 -10.14 28.48
N SER A 58 12.14 -11.04 29.29
CA SER A 58 11.23 -10.70 30.39
C SER A 58 11.50 -11.57 31.61
N GLY A 59 11.64 -10.93 32.76
CA GLY A 59 11.74 -11.60 34.06
C GLY A 59 10.54 -11.24 34.94
N ALA A 60 10.10 -12.18 35.75
CA ALA A 60 9.12 -12.00 36.80
C ALA A 60 9.67 -12.57 38.11
N SER A 61 9.35 -11.94 39.23
CA SER A 61 9.65 -12.49 40.55
C SER A 61 8.45 -12.33 41.46
N GLN A 62 8.03 -13.42 42.09
CA GLN A 62 6.91 -13.44 43.03
C GLN A 62 7.36 -13.89 44.41
N ARG A 63 6.74 -13.33 45.44
CA ARG A 63 7.03 -13.66 46.84
C ARG A 63 5.78 -14.23 47.46
N THR A 64 5.85 -15.47 47.90
CA THR A 64 4.74 -16.19 48.53
C THR A 64 4.61 -15.75 49.98
N ARG A 65 3.39 -15.80 50.53
CA ARG A 65 3.11 -15.45 51.93
C ARG A 65 3.92 -16.28 52.94
N GLU A 66 4.32 -17.50 52.55
CA GLU A 66 5.18 -18.40 53.34
C GLU A 66 6.67 -18.04 53.25
N GLY A 67 7.02 -16.93 52.58
CA GLY A 67 8.40 -16.40 52.51
C GLY A 67 9.23 -16.90 51.33
N SER A 68 8.73 -17.85 50.53
CA SER A 68 9.42 -18.31 49.33
C SER A 68 9.43 -17.23 48.24
N THR A 69 10.53 -17.16 47.48
CA THR A 69 10.67 -16.25 46.33
C THR A 69 10.88 -17.08 45.08
N GLU A 70 9.97 -16.95 44.12
CA GLU A 70 10.06 -17.60 42.82
C GLU A 70 10.44 -16.57 41.76
N ARG A 71 11.21 -17.00 40.76
CA ARG A 71 11.73 -16.15 39.69
C ARG A 71 11.62 -16.88 38.37
N ASP A 72 10.97 -16.24 37.41
CA ASP A 72 10.77 -16.75 36.05
C ASP A 72 11.45 -15.82 35.06
N ASN A 73 12.19 -16.39 34.12
CA ASN A 73 12.88 -15.64 33.08
C ASN A 73 12.55 -16.24 31.72
N TYR A 74 12.23 -15.38 30.76
CA TYR A 74 11.92 -15.76 29.39
C TYR A 74 12.75 -14.94 28.41
N LEU A 75 13.24 -15.61 27.38
CA LEU A 75 13.91 -15.00 26.24
C LEU A 75 13.20 -15.46 24.97
N MET A 76 12.76 -14.51 24.16
CA MET A 76 12.24 -14.75 22.83
C MET A 76 13.21 -14.18 21.80
N LEU A 77 13.53 -14.98 20.79
CA LEU A 77 14.32 -14.56 19.64
C LEU A 77 13.54 -14.82 18.36
N LYS A 78 13.37 -13.79 17.54
CA LYS A 78 12.70 -13.85 16.24
C LYS A 78 13.62 -13.31 15.16
N SER A 79 14.17 -14.20 14.36
CA SER A 79 14.97 -13.87 13.17
C SER A 79 14.13 -13.96 11.89
N GLY A 80 14.53 -13.23 10.86
CA GLY A 80 13.96 -13.31 9.52
C GLY A 80 14.91 -12.73 8.48
N VAL A 81 14.69 -13.07 7.22
CA VAL A 81 15.43 -12.49 6.10
C VAL A 81 14.42 -12.09 5.02
N ASN A 82 14.66 -10.95 4.37
CA ASN A 82 14.01 -10.61 3.12
C ASN A 82 15.09 -10.56 2.03
N VAL A 83 14.80 -11.20 0.90
CA VAL A 83 15.72 -11.31 -0.24
C VAL A 83 14.93 -10.92 -1.47
N GLY A 84 15.40 -9.90 -2.18
CA GLY A 84 14.68 -9.33 -3.32
C GLY A 84 13.31 -8.82 -2.87
N ALA A 85 13.29 -7.66 -2.22
CA ALA A 85 12.13 -6.77 -2.19
C ALA A 85 10.76 -7.47 -2.22
N SER A 86 10.44 -8.20 -1.16
CA SER A 86 9.26 -9.05 -1.14
C SER A 86 8.01 -8.21 -0.88
N ALA A 87 7.56 -7.47 -1.88
CA ALA A 87 6.21 -6.90 -1.94
C ALA A 87 5.54 -7.40 -3.23
N PRO A 88 4.49 -8.24 -3.15
CA PRO A 88 3.72 -8.55 -4.34
C PRO A 88 3.09 -7.25 -4.84
N ALA A 89 3.32 -6.93 -6.12
CA ALA A 89 2.54 -5.96 -6.87
C ALA A 89 1.07 -6.37 -6.76
N ARG A 90 0.35 -5.79 -5.79
CA ARG A 90 -1.07 -6.10 -5.57
C ARG A 90 -1.85 -5.32 -6.62
N GLN A 91 -2.04 -5.94 -7.79
CA GLN A 91 -2.98 -5.47 -8.79
C GLN A 91 -4.38 -5.50 -8.17
N GLN A 92 -5.03 -4.33 -8.10
CA GLN A 92 -6.48 -4.20 -8.02
C GLN A 92 -7.03 -4.15 -9.44
#